data_AF-A0A9P5WX71-F1
#
_entry.id   AF-A0A9P5WX71-F1
#
_cell.length_a   1.000
_cell.length_b   1.000
_cell.length_c   1.000
_cell.angle_alpha   90.00
_cell.angle_beta   90.00
_cell.angle_gamma   90.00
#
_symmetry.space_group_name_H-M   'P 1'
#
loop_
_entity.id
_entity.type
_entity.pdbx_description
1 polymer ?
#
loop_
_entity_poly.entity_id
_entity_poly.type
_entity_poly.pdbx_seq_one_letter_code
_entity_poly.pdbx_strand_id
1 'polypeptide(L)'
;MMQSLPIHYVPWHRPPTSGQRGGPTPRIISYRHWMFINGGAGRPNPEVSRRADPEARIMEISSAAAEVDTSAPWSIPDHLNEMGSLWKKIVLPNEWDIQNASIGNLDREGEAGYVIETYEWAKATYDGSNWKHHMGLVWAILFSTILPKVFFPDEWRGKIAALGSNAQTVTNTIRNLPWIKTSKSQKGVTSKPPYITMLSTTIMAMMDNRSPLREYAGSHRNALGKFWTDKHGAKEINAVTLARIGLTTVETGGCIRTAKYKGNWDMKGDKDLKRLYDCVMQHLENEEYGIYFAVQEIFGEAMAKEVAEKGHTKQPVIGPNSSTNRA
;
A
#
# COMPACT_ATOMS: atom_id res chain seq x y z
N MET A 1 2.94 32.07 13.16
CA MET A 1 4.19 32.86 13.28
C MET A 1 4.67 32.78 14.71
N MET A 2 5.69 31.96 15.01
CA MET A 2 6.31 31.95 16.34
C MET A 2 7.23 33.16 16.45
N GLN A 3 6.94 34.09 17.37
CA GLN A 3 7.80 35.22 17.67
C GLN A 3 9.11 34.69 18.27
N SER A 4 10.23 35.06 17.65
CA SER A 4 11.57 34.80 18.17
C SER A 4 11.75 35.52 19.50
N LEU A 5 11.99 34.76 20.57
CA LEU A 5 12.28 35.32 21.90
C LEU A 5 13.65 36.01 21.88
N PRO A 6 13.74 37.33 22.14
CA PRO A 6 15.03 37.99 22.33
C PRO A 6 15.60 37.58 23.69
N ILE A 7 16.53 36.62 23.69
CA ILE A 7 17.28 36.30 24.91
C ILE A 7 18.30 37.42 25.12
N HIS A 8 18.00 38.31 26.06
CA HIS A 8 18.96 39.29 26.55
C HIS A 8 19.89 38.62 27.57
N TYR A 9 21.02 38.14 27.05
CA TYR A 9 22.23 37.75 27.78
C TYR A 9 22.19 36.45 28.60
N VAL A 10 23.34 35.79 28.60
CA VAL A 10 23.68 34.68 29.50
C VAL A 10 24.12 35.30 30.84
N PRO A 11 23.73 34.78 32.02
CA PRO A 11 23.85 35.49 33.32
C PRO A 11 25.24 35.98 33.73
N TRP A 12 26.31 35.50 33.07
CA TRP A 12 27.70 35.85 33.36
C TRP A 12 28.33 36.86 32.39
N HIS A 13 27.59 37.41 31.42
CA HIS A 13 28.08 38.48 30.55
C HIS A 13 27.77 39.87 31.11
N ARG A 14 28.78 40.75 31.14
CA ARG A 14 28.61 42.15 31.53
C ARG A 14 27.70 42.86 30.51
N PRO A 15 26.60 43.50 30.92
CA PRO A 15 25.76 44.25 30.00
C PRO A 15 26.56 45.40 29.37
N PRO A 16 26.31 45.74 28.09
CA PRO A 16 27.03 46.82 27.44
C PRO A 16 26.64 48.17 28.08
N THR A 17 27.63 48.84 28.66
CA THR A 17 27.50 50.22 29.14
C THR A 17 27.32 51.16 27.94
N SER A 18 26.32 52.04 28.01
CA SER A 18 26.03 53.03 26.97
C SER A 18 27.28 53.84 26.62
N GLY A 19 27.73 53.77 25.37
CA GLY A 19 28.90 54.53 24.87
C GLY A 19 30.11 53.68 24.48
N GLN A 20 30.12 52.36 24.73
CA GLN A 20 31.21 51.50 24.27
C GLN A 20 31.13 51.26 22.75
N ARG A 21 32.03 51.89 21.98
CA ARG A 21 32.33 51.47 20.60
C ARG A 21 33.03 50.11 20.63
N GLY A 22 32.45 49.11 19.98
CA GLY A 22 33.02 47.76 19.84
C GLY A 22 32.46 46.69 20.78
N GLY A 23 31.40 46.98 21.54
CA GLY A 23 30.71 45.96 22.35
C GLY A 23 30.13 44.82 21.49
N PRO A 24 30.10 43.58 22.01
CA PRO A 24 29.56 42.44 21.26
C PRO A 24 28.10 42.70 20.90
N THR A 25 27.80 42.74 19.61
CA THR A 25 26.45 42.89 19.09
C THR A 25 25.60 41.69 19.54
N PRO A 26 24.37 41.91 20.02
CA PRO A 26 23.46 40.82 20.37
C PRO A 26 23.23 39.98 19.12
N ARG A 27 23.76 38.75 19.11
CA ARG A 27 23.49 37.79 18.05
C ARG A 27 22.13 37.18 18.33
N ILE A 28 21.20 37.33 17.39
CA ILE A 28 19.92 36.64 17.43
C ILE A 28 20.24 35.15 17.31
N ILE A 29 20.13 34.41 18.42
CA ILE A 29 20.25 32.96 18.42
C ILE A 29 18.95 32.43 17.83
N SER A 30 19.03 31.94 16.61
CA SER A 30 17.95 31.17 16.01
C SER A 30 18.10 29.72 16.41
N TYR A 31 17.02 29.08 16.88
CA TYR A 31 16.98 27.62 17.12
C TYR A 31 17.32 26.80 15.87
N ARG A 32 17.33 27.44 14.69
CA ARG A 32 17.71 26.84 13.40
C ARG A 32 19.23 26.79 13.15
N HIS A 33 20.06 27.39 14.02
CA HIS A 33 21.51 27.41 13.84
C HIS A 33 22.24 27.03 15.14
N TRP A 34 22.92 25.89 15.13
CA TRP A 34 23.90 25.54 16.16
C TRP A 34 25.24 26.19 15.81
N MET A 35 25.77 27.05 16.68
CA MET A 35 27.12 27.60 16.54
C MET A 35 28.09 26.85 17.46
N PHE A 36 29.24 26.43 16.94
CA PHE A 36 30.35 25.95 17.76
C PHE A 36 30.94 27.10 18.58
N ILE A 37 30.87 27.01 19.91
CA ILE A 37 31.53 27.94 20.84
C ILE A 37 32.97 27.45 21.04
N ASN A 38 33.81 27.53 20.01
CA ASN A 38 35.25 27.37 20.18
C ASN A 38 35.91 28.72 19.92
N GLY A 39 36.54 29.27 20.96
CA GLY A 39 37.14 30.61 21.03
C GLY A 39 38.42 30.81 20.20
N GLY A 40 38.48 30.29 18.99
CA GLY A 40 39.53 30.57 18.02
C GLY A 40 39.06 31.61 17.02
N ALA A 41 39.80 32.71 16.89
CA ALA A 41 39.49 33.89 16.07
C ALA A 41 39.57 33.64 14.54
N GLY A 42 38.92 32.59 14.03
CA GLY A 42 38.66 32.41 12.60
C GLY A 42 37.38 33.14 12.23
N ARG A 43 37.46 34.20 11.41
CA ARG A 43 36.27 34.78 10.78
C ARG A 43 35.51 33.65 10.05
N PRO A 44 34.22 33.42 10.31
CA PRO A 44 33.47 32.42 9.57
C PRO A 44 33.51 32.81 8.09
N ASN A 45 34.01 31.89 7.26
CA ASN A 45 34.10 32.09 5.82
C ASN A 45 32.66 32.34 5.29
N PRO A 46 32.34 33.53 4.74
CA PRO A 46 30.97 33.87 4.32
C PRO A 46 30.44 32.98 3.20
N GLU A 47 31.31 32.20 2.54
CA GLU A 47 30.91 31.22 1.54
C GLU A 47 30.25 29.97 2.15
N VAL A 48 30.52 29.63 3.41
CA VAL A 48 29.90 28.47 4.08
C VAL A 48 28.45 28.76 4.48
N SER A 49 28.08 30.04 4.67
CA SER A 49 26.70 30.45 4.96
C SER A 49 25.80 30.60 3.72
N ARG A 50 26.32 30.38 2.51
CA ARG A 50 25.60 30.64 1.25
C ARG A 50 25.00 29.41 0.55
N ARG A 51 25.11 28.19 1.08
CA ARG A 51 24.93 26.98 0.26
C ARG A 51 23.84 25.97 0.60
N ALA A 52 22.97 26.19 1.58
CA ALA A 52 21.72 25.45 1.64
C ALA A 52 20.69 26.26 2.42
N ASP A 53 19.49 26.40 1.88
CA ASP A 53 18.34 26.81 2.68
C ASP A 53 18.24 25.82 3.86
N PRO A 54 18.37 26.30 5.13
CA PRO A 54 18.25 25.43 6.29
C PRO A 54 16.94 24.65 6.31
N GLU A 55 15.86 25.20 5.74
CA GLU A 55 14.58 24.50 5.62
C GLU A 55 14.68 23.32 4.64
N ALA A 56 15.28 23.52 3.47
CA ALA A 56 15.50 22.44 2.50
C ALA A 56 16.37 21.31 3.10
N ARG A 57 17.40 21.67 3.85
CA ARG A 57 18.29 20.68 4.49
C ARG A 57 17.61 19.95 5.66
N ILE A 58 16.79 20.64 6.46
CA ILE A 58 15.99 20.01 7.51
C ILE A 58 14.95 19.06 6.89
N MET A 59 14.32 19.47 5.79
CA MET A 59 13.35 18.65 5.07
C MET A 59 14.01 17.40 4.47
N GLU A 60 15.21 17.52 3.89
CA GLU A 60 15.99 16.39 3.38
C GLU A 60 16.37 15.40 4.49
N ILE A 61 16.90 15.90 5.63
CA ILE A 61 17.25 15.05 6.78
C ILE A 61 15.99 14.38 7.36
N SER A 62 14.87 15.11 7.45
CA SER A 62 13.61 14.57 7.95
C SER A 62 13.04 13.51 7.02
N SER A 63 13.15 13.68 5.70
CA SER A 63 12.74 12.69 4.71
C SER A 63 13.60 11.42 4.83
N ALA A 64 14.92 11.58 4.89
CA ALA A 64 15.84 10.45 5.05
C ALA A 64 15.62 9.70 6.38
N ALA A 65 15.34 10.41 7.48
CA ALA A 65 15.01 9.79 8.76
C ALA A 65 13.67 9.04 8.70
N ALA A 66 12.66 9.62 8.04
CA ALA A 66 11.37 8.97 7.84
C ALA A 66 11.46 7.73 6.94
N GLU A 67 12.38 7.69 5.98
CA GLU A 67 12.62 6.50 5.14
C GLU A 67 13.23 5.32 5.91
N VAL A 68 13.98 5.59 6.98
CA VAL A 68 14.61 4.57 7.84
C VAL A 68 13.67 4.11 8.95
N ASP A 69 12.85 5.01 9.50
CA ASP A 69 11.86 4.67 10.52
C ASP A 69 10.68 3.91 9.91
N THR A 70 10.61 2.60 10.16
CA THR A 70 9.55 1.73 9.65
C THR A 70 8.16 2.09 10.19
N SER A 71 8.09 2.81 11.31
CA SER A 71 6.84 3.23 11.96
C SER A 71 6.41 4.66 11.63
N ALA A 72 7.27 5.46 10.99
CA ALA A 72 6.94 6.82 10.61
C ALA A 72 5.81 6.85 9.56
N PRO A 73 4.87 7.80 9.67
CA PRO A 73 3.83 8.04 8.66
C PRO A 73 4.42 8.16 7.26
N TRP A 74 3.71 7.66 6.27
CA TRP A 74 4.17 7.64 4.88
C TRP A 74 3.01 7.65 3.90
N SER A 75 3.31 7.98 2.65
CA SER A 75 2.37 8.00 1.54
C SER A 75 2.90 7.15 0.40
N ILE A 76 1.99 6.56 -0.36
CA ILE A 76 2.32 5.81 -1.57
C ILE A 76 2.70 6.83 -2.66
N PRO A 77 3.90 6.73 -3.26
CA PRO A 77 4.30 7.58 -4.37
C PRO A 77 3.44 7.34 -5.61
N ASP A 78 3.44 8.31 -6.53
CA ASP A 78 2.67 8.19 -7.78
C ASP A 78 3.17 7.03 -8.65
N HIS A 79 4.49 6.79 -8.64
CA HIS A 79 5.17 5.73 -9.36
C HIS A 79 5.78 4.70 -8.41
N LEU A 80 5.59 3.39 -8.69
CA LEU A 80 6.04 2.35 -7.77
C LEU A 80 7.56 2.21 -7.69
N ASN A 81 8.31 2.62 -8.71
CA ASN A 81 9.77 2.64 -8.69
C ASN A 81 10.36 3.53 -7.59
N GLU A 82 9.56 4.45 -7.03
CA GLU A 82 9.93 5.29 -5.89
C GLU A 82 9.64 4.63 -4.54
N MET A 83 9.03 3.43 -4.52
CA MET A 83 8.67 2.76 -3.27
C MET A 83 9.89 2.37 -2.43
N GLY A 84 10.99 1.90 -3.01
CA GLY A 84 12.24 1.61 -2.30
C GLY A 84 12.06 0.96 -0.90
N SER A 85 12.51 1.66 0.15
CA SER A 85 12.38 1.21 1.55
C SER A 85 10.95 1.30 2.11
N LEU A 86 10.02 1.98 1.46
CA LEU A 86 8.62 2.09 1.89
C LEU A 86 7.90 0.73 1.90
N TRP A 87 8.38 -0.25 1.13
CA TRP A 87 7.92 -1.64 1.23
C TRP A 87 8.22 -2.30 2.59
N LYS A 88 9.02 -1.68 3.45
CA LYS A 88 9.37 -2.17 4.79
C LYS A 88 8.61 -1.47 5.91
N LYS A 89 7.69 -0.56 5.56
CA LYS A 89 6.87 0.17 6.54
C LYS A 89 5.93 -0.79 7.27
N ILE A 90 5.86 -0.65 8.59
CA ILE A 90 5.03 -1.50 9.45
C ILE A 90 3.69 -0.86 9.83
N VAL A 91 3.46 0.38 9.39
CA VAL A 91 2.21 1.14 9.59
C VAL A 91 1.49 1.33 8.25
N LEU A 92 0.18 1.55 8.30
CA LEU A 92 -0.63 1.84 7.12
C LEU A 92 -0.21 3.18 6.47
N PRO A 93 -0.25 3.31 5.14
CA PRO A 93 0.01 4.57 4.45
C PRO A 93 -1.18 5.52 4.59
N ASN A 94 -0.95 6.81 4.33
CA ASN A 94 -1.98 7.85 4.41
C ASN A 94 -3.16 7.61 3.45
N GLU A 95 -2.96 6.90 2.35
CA GLU A 95 -4.02 6.55 1.39
C GLU A 95 -4.98 5.47 1.94
N TRP A 96 -4.59 4.77 3.01
CA TRP A 96 -5.47 3.86 3.73
C TRP A 96 -6.32 4.66 4.72
N ASP A 97 -7.60 4.84 4.38
CA ASP A 97 -8.57 5.51 5.25
C ASP A 97 -9.93 4.85 5.10
N ILE A 98 -10.62 4.60 6.20
CA ILE A 98 -11.97 4.06 6.23
C ILE A 98 -12.93 4.91 5.38
N GLN A 99 -12.72 6.23 5.31
CA GLN A 99 -13.50 7.14 4.46
C GLN A 99 -13.40 6.77 2.98
N ASN A 100 -12.24 6.26 2.52
CA ASN A 100 -12.03 5.81 1.14
C ASN A 100 -12.87 4.56 0.79
N ALA A 101 -13.33 3.80 1.79
CA ALA A 101 -14.26 2.69 1.58
C ALA A 101 -15.72 3.15 1.43
N SER A 102 -16.06 4.41 1.73
CA SER A 102 -17.41 4.98 1.66
C SER A 102 -18.47 4.11 2.35
N ILE A 103 -18.23 3.78 3.62
CA ILE A 103 -19.12 2.94 4.46
C ILE A 103 -19.99 3.75 5.43
N GLY A 104 -19.85 5.07 5.49
CA GLY A 104 -20.51 5.92 6.50
C GLY A 104 -22.05 5.94 6.48
N ASN A 105 -22.67 5.47 5.39
CA ASN A 105 -24.13 5.37 5.27
C ASN A 105 -24.70 4.00 5.67
N LEU A 106 -23.84 3.06 6.09
CA LEU A 106 -24.30 1.76 6.57
C LEU A 106 -24.82 1.88 8.00
N ASP A 107 -25.90 1.17 8.29
CA ASP A 107 -26.44 1.08 9.65
C ASP A 107 -25.50 0.23 10.52
N ARG A 108 -24.95 0.85 11.57
CA ARG A 108 -24.00 0.21 12.49
C ARG A 108 -24.68 -0.80 13.40
N GLU A 109 -25.93 -0.56 13.78
CA GLU A 109 -26.67 -1.41 14.72
C GLU A 109 -27.47 -2.51 14.00
N GLY A 110 -27.63 -2.39 12.68
CA GLY A 110 -28.32 -3.35 11.84
C GLY A 110 -27.45 -4.46 11.25
N GLU A 111 -27.99 -5.17 10.26
CA GLU A 111 -27.33 -6.29 9.57
C GLU A 111 -26.03 -5.92 8.84
N ALA A 112 -25.75 -4.62 8.64
CA ALA A 112 -24.53 -4.12 8.01
C ALA A 112 -23.38 -3.84 8.99
N GLY A 113 -23.62 -3.93 10.31
CA GLY A 113 -22.65 -3.58 11.36
C GLY A 113 -21.30 -4.29 11.20
N TYR A 114 -21.31 -5.59 10.88
CA TYR A 114 -20.10 -6.39 10.68
C TYR A 114 -19.18 -5.85 9.57
N VAL A 115 -19.73 -5.14 8.57
CA VAL A 115 -18.93 -4.52 7.51
C VAL A 115 -18.10 -3.39 8.12
N ILE A 116 -18.72 -2.51 8.90
CA ILE A 116 -18.03 -1.40 9.58
C ILE A 116 -17.00 -1.94 10.56
N GLU A 117 -17.40 -2.91 11.39
CA GLU A 117 -16.52 -3.57 12.36
C GLU A 117 -15.30 -4.19 11.67
N THR A 118 -15.45 -4.77 10.47
CA THR A 118 -14.32 -5.33 9.72
C THR A 118 -13.29 -4.27 9.32
N TYR A 119 -13.74 -3.08 8.89
CA TYR A 119 -12.82 -1.98 8.55
C TYR A 119 -12.15 -1.38 9.80
N GLU A 120 -12.90 -1.19 10.87
CA GLU A 120 -12.36 -0.73 12.16
C GLU A 120 -11.35 -1.74 12.73
N TRP A 121 -11.69 -3.03 12.66
CA TRP A 121 -10.80 -4.14 13.02
C TRP A 121 -9.51 -4.10 12.20
N ALA A 122 -9.60 -3.97 10.87
CA ALA A 122 -8.41 -3.94 10.01
C ALA A 122 -7.50 -2.75 10.36
N LYS A 123 -8.08 -1.57 10.64
CA LYS A 123 -7.32 -0.39 11.09
C LYS A 123 -6.63 -0.63 12.43
N ALA A 124 -7.36 -1.18 13.40
CA ALA A 124 -6.90 -1.34 14.77
C ALA A 124 -5.89 -2.48 14.94
N THR A 125 -5.95 -3.50 14.08
CA THR A 125 -5.13 -4.71 14.18
C THR A 125 -4.00 -4.79 13.17
N TYR A 126 -3.90 -3.84 12.24
CA TYR A 126 -2.81 -3.82 11.28
C TYR A 126 -1.45 -3.80 12.00
N ASP A 127 -0.58 -4.69 11.57
CA ASP A 127 0.79 -4.84 12.05
C ASP A 127 1.61 -5.29 10.86
N GLY A 128 2.38 -4.40 10.24
CA GLY A 128 3.18 -4.78 9.07
C GLY A 128 4.33 -5.74 9.37
N SER A 129 4.60 -6.04 10.65
CA SER A 129 5.50 -7.13 11.05
C SER A 129 4.85 -8.50 10.83
N ASN A 130 3.52 -8.57 10.84
CA ASN A 130 2.75 -9.74 10.46
C ASN A 130 2.66 -9.83 8.94
N TRP A 131 3.33 -10.84 8.37
CA TRP A 131 3.37 -11.03 6.91
C TRP A 131 2.00 -11.12 6.25
N LYS A 132 0.94 -11.59 6.95
CA LYS A 132 -0.42 -11.65 6.39
C LYS A 132 -1.03 -10.26 6.22
N HIS A 133 -0.80 -9.39 7.21
CA HIS A 133 -1.26 -8.00 7.17
C HIS A 133 -0.49 -7.23 6.10
N HIS A 134 0.84 -7.41 6.08
CA HIS A 134 1.69 -6.79 5.09
C HIS A 134 1.37 -7.26 3.66
N MET A 135 1.14 -8.56 3.46
CA MET A 135 0.70 -9.13 2.18
C MET A 135 -0.59 -8.44 1.69
N GLY A 136 -1.58 -8.25 2.56
CA GLY A 136 -2.82 -7.56 2.22
C GLY A 136 -2.57 -6.15 1.69
N LEU A 137 -1.68 -5.39 2.33
CA LEU A 137 -1.33 -4.04 1.89
C LEU A 137 -0.54 -4.03 0.57
N VAL A 138 0.52 -4.85 0.47
CA VAL A 138 1.36 -4.93 -0.74
C VAL A 138 0.53 -5.31 -1.97
N TRP A 139 -0.34 -6.32 -1.85
CA TRP A 139 -1.22 -6.71 -2.95
C TRP A 139 -2.16 -5.58 -3.34
N ALA A 140 -2.71 -4.84 -2.37
CA ALA A 140 -3.61 -3.73 -2.67
C ALA A 140 -2.91 -2.56 -3.38
N ILE A 141 -1.65 -2.25 -3.00
CA ILE A 141 -0.81 -1.25 -3.67
C ILE A 141 -0.52 -1.70 -5.11
N LEU A 142 -0.03 -2.92 -5.30
CA LEU A 142 0.26 -3.46 -6.63
C LEU A 142 -1.01 -3.51 -7.51
N PHE A 143 -2.14 -3.94 -6.95
CA PHE A 143 -3.44 -3.97 -7.63
C PHE A 143 -3.92 -2.57 -8.07
N SER A 144 -3.59 -1.53 -7.31
CA SER A 144 -3.96 -0.16 -7.66
C SER A 144 -3.29 0.36 -8.95
N THR A 145 -2.19 -0.27 -9.39
CA THR A 145 -1.49 0.11 -10.64
C THR A 145 -2.15 -0.43 -11.91
N ILE A 146 -2.95 -1.49 -11.78
CA ILE A 146 -3.63 -2.11 -12.92
C ILE A 146 -5.01 -1.49 -13.16
N LEU A 147 -5.43 -0.51 -12.35
CA LEU A 147 -6.68 0.21 -12.56
C LEU A 147 -6.70 0.93 -13.92
N PRO A 148 -7.86 1.01 -14.61
CA PRO A 148 -9.16 0.41 -14.27
C PRO A 148 -9.35 -1.04 -14.80
N LYS A 149 -8.27 -1.75 -15.16
CA LYS A 149 -8.32 -3.08 -15.79
C LYS A 149 -8.43 -4.21 -14.76
N VAL A 150 -9.48 -4.20 -13.94
CA VAL A 150 -9.67 -5.18 -12.86
C VAL A 150 -10.71 -6.26 -13.19
N PHE A 151 -11.39 -6.13 -14.34
CA PHE A 151 -12.46 -7.02 -14.75
C PHE A 151 -11.92 -8.17 -15.59
N PHE A 152 -12.82 -9.10 -15.94
CA PHE A 152 -12.60 -10.14 -16.92
C PHE A 152 -13.81 -10.17 -17.89
N PRO A 153 -13.68 -10.76 -19.09
CA PRO A 153 -14.75 -10.71 -20.08
C PRO A 153 -16.01 -11.48 -19.63
N ASP A 154 -17.19 -10.90 -19.84
CA ASP A 154 -18.46 -11.42 -19.32
C ASP A 154 -18.82 -12.80 -19.91
N GLU A 155 -18.37 -13.11 -21.13
CA GLU A 155 -18.60 -14.43 -21.75
C GLU A 155 -17.94 -15.58 -20.98
N TRP A 156 -16.95 -15.30 -20.13
CA TRP A 156 -16.32 -16.31 -19.29
C TRP A 156 -17.17 -16.69 -18.08
N ARG A 157 -18.15 -15.87 -17.67
CA ARG A 157 -18.99 -16.17 -16.50
C ARG A 157 -19.77 -17.48 -16.69
N GLY A 158 -20.35 -17.69 -17.87
CA GLY A 158 -21.04 -18.92 -18.23
C GLY A 158 -20.09 -20.11 -18.41
N LYS A 159 -18.94 -19.88 -19.07
CA LYS A 159 -17.93 -20.92 -19.30
C LYS A 159 -17.38 -21.49 -18.00
N ILE A 160 -17.01 -20.63 -17.05
CA ILE A 160 -16.47 -21.05 -15.76
C ILE A 160 -17.55 -21.72 -14.91
N ALA A 161 -18.79 -21.24 -14.94
CA ALA A 161 -19.90 -21.91 -14.25
C ALA A 161 -20.14 -23.34 -14.77
N ALA A 162 -19.79 -23.63 -16.02
CA ALA A 162 -19.91 -24.94 -16.65
C ALA A 162 -18.71 -25.89 -16.40
N LEU A 163 -17.59 -25.42 -15.84
CA LEU A 163 -16.40 -26.25 -15.58
C LEU A 163 -16.59 -27.31 -14.48
N GLY A 164 -17.72 -27.31 -13.77
CA GLY A 164 -18.01 -28.29 -12.72
C GLY A 164 -17.17 -28.09 -11.45
N SER A 165 -16.72 -29.20 -10.85
CA SER A 165 -16.10 -29.27 -9.52
C SER A 165 -14.61 -29.66 -9.53
N ASN A 166 -13.88 -29.33 -10.59
CA ASN A 166 -12.43 -29.53 -10.62
C ASN A 166 -11.71 -28.24 -10.17
N ALA A 167 -11.32 -28.21 -8.90
CA ALA A 167 -10.74 -27.03 -8.27
C ALA A 167 -9.50 -26.48 -9.01
N GLN A 168 -8.61 -27.37 -9.44
CA GLN A 168 -7.38 -26.99 -10.15
C GLN A 168 -7.69 -26.38 -11.51
N THR A 169 -8.57 -27.01 -12.29
CA THR A 169 -8.98 -26.52 -13.62
C THR A 169 -9.70 -25.18 -13.52
N VAL A 170 -10.64 -25.04 -12.58
CA VAL A 170 -11.41 -23.81 -12.37
C VAL A 170 -10.48 -22.68 -11.93
N THR A 171 -9.63 -22.92 -10.93
CA THR A 171 -8.67 -21.93 -10.42
C THR A 171 -7.70 -21.47 -11.50
N ASN A 172 -7.11 -22.41 -12.26
CA ASN A 172 -6.18 -22.08 -13.35
C ASN A 172 -6.88 -21.32 -14.48
N THR A 173 -8.12 -21.68 -14.82
CA THR A 173 -8.89 -20.95 -15.82
C THR A 173 -9.13 -19.51 -15.37
N ILE A 174 -9.55 -19.31 -14.12
CA ILE A 174 -9.76 -17.98 -13.55
C ILE A 174 -8.47 -17.15 -13.56
N ARG A 175 -7.35 -17.73 -13.11
CA ARG A 175 -6.04 -17.05 -13.08
C ARG A 175 -5.59 -16.56 -14.46
N ASN A 176 -5.90 -17.32 -15.51
CA ASN A 176 -5.48 -17.01 -16.87
C ASN A 176 -6.44 -16.07 -17.61
N LEU A 177 -7.51 -15.57 -16.96
CA LEU A 177 -8.41 -14.61 -17.58
C LEU A 177 -7.71 -13.26 -17.82
N PRO A 178 -7.92 -12.64 -18.98
CA PRO A 178 -7.33 -11.34 -19.27
C PRO A 178 -7.88 -10.26 -18.35
N TRP A 179 -7.00 -9.35 -17.92
CA TRP A 179 -7.35 -8.15 -17.17
C TRP A 179 -7.87 -7.09 -18.14
N ILE A 180 -9.17 -6.78 -18.04
CA ILE A 180 -9.83 -5.85 -18.96
C ILE A 180 -10.46 -4.69 -18.18
N LYS A 181 -10.62 -3.56 -18.88
CA LYS A 181 -11.50 -2.48 -18.42
C LYS A 181 -12.95 -2.91 -18.70
N THR A 182 -13.86 -2.62 -17.79
CA THR A 182 -15.30 -2.79 -18.05
C THR A 182 -15.76 -1.84 -19.16
N SER A 183 -16.68 -2.31 -20.01
CA SER A 183 -17.32 -1.46 -21.02
C SER A 183 -18.31 -0.47 -20.39
N LYS A 184 -18.79 -0.75 -19.18
CA LYS A 184 -19.73 0.10 -18.45
C LYS A 184 -18.98 1.19 -17.70
N SER A 185 -19.42 2.45 -17.81
CA SER A 185 -18.89 3.53 -16.98
C SER A 185 -19.24 3.26 -15.51
N GLN A 186 -18.29 2.73 -14.75
CA GLN A 186 -18.45 2.50 -13.31
C GLN A 186 -17.68 3.56 -12.54
N LYS A 187 -18.40 4.33 -11.73
CA LYS A 187 -17.83 5.39 -10.89
C LYS A 187 -16.85 4.79 -9.89
N GLY A 188 -15.69 5.43 -9.74
CA GLY A 188 -14.71 5.10 -8.70
C GLY A 188 -13.80 3.90 -8.98
N VAL A 189 -13.84 3.33 -10.18
CA VAL A 189 -12.96 2.21 -10.60
C VAL A 189 -11.53 2.69 -10.93
N THR A 190 -11.33 3.98 -11.17
CA THR A 190 -10.02 4.58 -11.49
C THR A 190 -9.27 5.14 -10.28
N SER A 191 -9.94 5.30 -9.13
CA SER A 191 -9.34 5.90 -7.93
C SER A 191 -8.58 4.85 -7.14
N LYS A 192 -7.28 5.08 -6.88
CA LYS A 192 -6.41 4.15 -6.14
C LYS A 192 -6.77 3.99 -4.66
N PRO A 193 -7.00 5.07 -3.86
CA PRO A 193 -7.17 4.95 -2.40
C PRO A 193 -8.32 4.01 -1.95
N PRO A 194 -9.50 4.01 -2.61
CA PRO A 194 -10.53 3.02 -2.31
C PRO A 194 -10.06 1.57 -2.49
N TYR A 195 -9.28 1.26 -3.53
CA TYR A 195 -8.76 -0.09 -3.73
C TYR A 195 -7.72 -0.46 -2.68
N ILE A 196 -6.81 0.45 -2.34
CA ILE A 196 -5.81 0.26 -1.28
C ILE A 196 -6.51 -0.11 0.03
N THR A 197 -7.54 0.65 0.41
CA THR A 197 -8.27 0.42 1.66
C THR A 197 -9.11 -0.87 1.61
N MET A 198 -9.95 -1.02 0.57
CA MET A 198 -10.94 -2.09 0.50
C MET A 198 -10.31 -3.47 0.24
N LEU A 199 -9.32 -3.55 -0.66
CA LEU A 199 -8.69 -4.82 -1.00
C LEU A 199 -7.78 -5.32 0.13
N SER A 200 -6.97 -4.44 0.74
CA SER A 200 -6.13 -4.84 1.88
C SER A 200 -6.99 -5.32 3.05
N THR A 201 -8.06 -4.59 3.39
CA THR A 201 -9.05 -5.00 4.41
C THR A 201 -9.63 -6.37 4.08
N THR A 202 -10.04 -6.59 2.83
CA THR A 202 -10.61 -7.88 2.40
C THR A 202 -9.60 -9.01 2.58
N ILE A 203 -8.36 -8.84 2.13
CA ILE A 203 -7.32 -9.88 2.22
C ILE A 203 -7.00 -10.18 3.69
N MET A 204 -6.77 -9.14 4.50
CA MET A 204 -6.49 -9.28 5.93
C MET A 204 -7.62 -10.01 6.65
N ALA A 205 -8.85 -9.55 6.47
CA ALA A 205 -10.02 -10.13 7.10
C ALA A 205 -10.20 -11.59 6.69
N MET A 206 -9.99 -11.92 5.42
CA MET A 206 -10.09 -13.31 4.96
C MET A 206 -8.95 -14.20 5.47
N MET A 207 -7.78 -13.66 5.81
CA MET A 207 -6.63 -14.44 6.31
C MET A 207 -6.63 -14.64 7.85
N ASP A 208 -7.31 -13.78 8.62
CA ASP A 208 -7.45 -13.94 10.08
C ASP A 208 -8.85 -14.45 10.45
N ASN A 209 -8.92 -15.62 11.07
CA ASN A 209 -10.17 -16.26 11.49
C ASN A 209 -10.97 -15.45 12.52
N ARG A 210 -10.33 -14.49 13.22
CA ARG A 210 -10.95 -13.64 14.24
C ARG A 210 -11.48 -12.32 13.68
N SER A 211 -11.42 -12.13 12.36
CA SER A 211 -12.00 -10.92 11.77
C SER A 211 -13.54 -10.98 11.84
N PRO A 212 -14.22 -9.84 12.02
CA PRO A 212 -15.69 -9.82 12.04
C PRO A 212 -16.32 -10.41 10.78
N LEU A 213 -15.70 -10.22 9.61
CA LEU A 213 -16.13 -10.84 8.36
C LEU A 213 -16.08 -12.38 8.41
N ARG A 214 -15.05 -12.95 9.02
CA ARG A 214 -14.88 -14.41 9.12
C ARG A 214 -15.84 -15.02 10.14
N GLU A 215 -16.09 -14.33 11.24
CA GLU A 215 -17.10 -14.70 12.23
C GLU A 215 -18.51 -14.65 11.62
N TYR A 216 -18.81 -13.58 10.86
CA TYR A 216 -20.05 -13.46 10.10
C TYR A 216 -20.20 -14.63 9.12
N ALA A 217 -19.19 -14.92 8.30
CA ALA A 217 -19.26 -16.02 7.33
C ALA A 217 -19.48 -17.38 8.02
N GLY A 218 -18.83 -17.62 9.16
CA GLY A 218 -19.00 -18.85 9.96
C GLY A 218 -20.41 -19.04 10.50
N SER A 219 -21.10 -17.95 10.85
CA SER A 219 -22.50 -17.97 11.32
C SER A 219 -23.55 -17.96 10.19
N HIS A 220 -23.17 -17.58 8.96
CA HIS A 220 -24.10 -17.37 7.84
C HIS A 220 -23.93 -18.37 6.70
N ARG A 221 -23.75 -19.65 7.03
CA ARG A 221 -23.57 -20.74 6.04
C ARG A 221 -22.53 -20.38 4.99
N ASN A 222 -21.40 -19.84 5.44
CA ASN A 222 -20.26 -19.49 4.61
C ASN A 222 -20.50 -18.34 3.61
N ALA A 223 -21.63 -17.62 3.68
CA ALA A 223 -21.86 -16.44 2.87
C ALA A 223 -21.20 -15.21 3.47
N LEU A 224 -20.64 -14.32 2.63
CA LEU A 224 -20.06 -13.06 3.09
C LEU A 224 -21.11 -11.98 3.43
N GLY A 225 -22.39 -12.26 3.16
CA GLY A 225 -23.50 -11.33 3.36
C GLY A 225 -23.72 -10.36 2.20
N LYS A 226 -24.96 -9.86 2.10
CA LYS A 226 -25.40 -8.95 1.04
C LYS A 226 -24.64 -7.63 1.09
N PHE A 227 -24.52 -7.02 2.26
CA PHE A 227 -23.87 -5.72 2.44
C PHE A 227 -22.39 -5.75 2.04
N TRP A 228 -21.66 -6.81 2.41
CA TRP A 228 -20.28 -6.99 1.96
C TRP A 228 -20.19 -7.13 0.43
N THR A 229 -21.06 -7.95 -0.15
CA THR A 229 -21.05 -8.23 -1.60
C THR A 229 -21.41 -6.98 -2.41
N ASP A 230 -22.43 -6.23 -2.00
CA ASP A 230 -22.83 -4.98 -2.65
C ASP A 230 -21.74 -3.91 -2.56
N LYS A 231 -21.07 -3.82 -1.40
CA LYS A 231 -19.99 -2.85 -1.16
C LYS A 231 -18.80 -3.09 -2.10
N HIS A 232 -18.41 -4.34 -2.29
CA HIS A 232 -17.16 -4.70 -2.97
C HIS A 232 -17.35 -5.17 -4.43
N GLY A 233 -18.54 -5.65 -4.78
CA GLY A 233 -18.83 -6.26 -6.08
C GLY A 233 -18.63 -5.33 -7.27
N ALA A 234 -19.05 -4.06 -7.15
CA ALA A 234 -18.86 -3.06 -8.21
C ALA A 234 -17.39 -2.70 -8.48
N LYS A 235 -16.46 -3.07 -7.58
CA LYS A 235 -15.02 -2.89 -7.76
C LYS A 235 -14.29 -4.19 -8.13
N GLU A 236 -15.03 -5.27 -8.36
CA GLU A 236 -14.49 -6.62 -8.55
C GLU A 236 -13.59 -7.07 -7.38
N ILE A 237 -13.82 -6.58 -6.16
CA ILE A 237 -13.14 -7.09 -4.95
C ILE A 237 -13.95 -8.28 -4.43
N ASN A 238 -13.73 -9.45 -5.03
CA ASN A 238 -14.49 -10.66 -4.76
C ASN A 238 -13.59 -11.91 -4.85
N ALA A 239 -14.18 -13.08 -4.57
CA ALA A 239 -13.47 -14.35 -4.57
C ALA A 239 -12.78 -14.70 -5.90
N VAL A 240 -13.35 -14.30 -7.04
CA VAL A 240 -12.76 -14.52 -8.37
C VAL A 240 -11.48 -13.69 -8.49
N THR A 241 -11.51 -12.41 -8.14
CA THR A 241 -10.32 -11.57 -8.15
C THR A 241 -9.26 -12.06 -7.18
N LEU A 242 -9.64 -12.49 -5.96
CA LEU A 242 -8.70 -13.12 -5.02
C LEU A 242 -8.02 -14.36 -5.62
N ALA A 243 -8.73 -15.14 -6.43
CA ALA A 243 -8.16 -16.30 -7.12
C ALA A 243 -7.19 -15.86 -8.23
N ARG A 244 -7.55 -14.82 -8.99
CA ARG A 244 -6.71 -14.25 -10.06
C ARG A 244 -5.37 -13.76 -9.53
N ILE A 245 -5.37 -13.03 -8.41
CA ILE A 245 -4.15 -12.56 -7.72
C ILE A 245 -3.48 -13.65 -6.87
N GLY A 246 -4.03 -14.86 -6.86
CA GLY A 246 -3.40 -16.06 -6.34
C GLY A 246 -3.56 -16.39 -4.88
N LEU A 247 -4.50 -15.76 -4.20
CA LEU A 247 -4.71 -15.93 -2.77
C LEU A 247 -5.69 -17.05 -2.43
N THR A 248 -6.56 -17.42 -3.37
CA THR A 248 -7.61 -18.42 -3.14
C THR A 248 -7.54 -19.58 -4.12
N THR A 249 -8.14 -20.70 -3.73
CA THR A 249 -8.52 -21.81 -4.60
C THR A 249 -10.02 -21.75 -4.81
N VAL A 250 -10.48 -21.99 -6.04
CA VAL A 250 -11.89 -22.03 -6.39
C VAL A 250 -12.29 -23.47 -6.65
N GLU A 251 -13.09 -24.04 -5.76
CA GLU A 251 -13.49 -25.44 -5.79
C GLU A 251 -14.49 -25.74 -6.92
N THR A 252 -15.41 -24.81 -7.17
CA THR A 252 -16.44 -24.99 -8.21
C THR A 252 -16.74 -23.68 -8.94
N GLY A 253 -17.21 -23.80 -10.19
CA GLY A 253 -17.66 -22.65 -10.98
C GLY A 253 -18.83 -21.86 -10.37
N GLY A 254 -19.51 -22.43 -9.36
CA GLY A 254 -20.58 -21.75 -8.61
C GLY A 254 -20.13 -20.46 -7.90
N CYS A 255 -18.83 -20.31 -7.65
CA CYS A 255 -18.24 -19.12 -7.01
C CYS A 255 -18.55 -17.82 -7.77
N ILE A 256 -18.69 -17.88 -9.10
CA ILE A 256 -19.01 -16.70 -9.93
C ILE A 256 -20.41 -16.14 -9.65
N ARG A 257 -21.37 -17.00 -9.33
CA ARG A 257 -22.77 -16.61 -9.10
C ARG A 257 -23.03 -16.31 -7.64
N THR A 258 -22.51 -17.16 -6.75
CA THR A 258 -22.74 -17.05 -5.31
C THR A 258 -21.50 -17.55 -4.59
N ALA A 259 -20.58 -16.64 -4.31
CA ALA A 259 -19.36 -16.96 -3.57
C ALA A 259 -19.71 -17.38 -2.13
N LYS A 260 -19.29 -18.58 -1.73
CA LYS A 260 -19.42 -19.15 -0.39
C LYS A 260 -18.07 -19.64 0.10
N TYR A 261 -17.53 -18.99 1.13
CA TYR A 261 -16.21 -19.23 1.68
C TYR A 261 -16.11 -20.62 2.36
N LYS A 262 -15.11 -21.46 2.08
CA LYS A 262 -15.11 -22.91 2.43
C LYS A 262 -16.28 -23.71 1.84
N GLY A 263 -16.98 -23.15 0.85
CA GLY A 263 -18.06 -23.82 0.12
C GLY A 263 -17.67 -24.08 -1.33
N ASN A 264 -17.47 -23.00 -2.09
CA ASN A 264 -17.04 -23.08 -3.49
C ASN A 264 -15.73 -22.33 -3.78
N TRP A 265 -15.09 -21.77 -2.75
CA TRP A 265 -13.72 -21.27 -2.76
C TRP A 265 -13.17 -21.24 -1.34
N ASP A 266 -11.85 -21.29 -1.19
CA ASP A 266 -11.15 -21.13 0.09
C ASP A 266 -9.86 -20.33 -0.11
N MET A 267 -9.32 -19.76 0.97
CA MET A 267 -7.97 -19.21 0.98
C MET A 267 -6.98 -20.37 0.81
N LYS A 268 -5.88 -20.13 0.09
CA LYS A 268 -4.78 -21.08 0.07
C LYS A 268 -4.21 -21.27 1.48
N GLY A 269 -3.58 -22.41 1.72
CA GLY A 269 -2.93 -22.68 3.00
C GLY A 269 -1.80 -21.69 3.28
N ASP A 270 -1.53 -21.43 4.56
CA ASP A 270 -0.51 -20.47 5.01
C ASP A 270 0.86 -20.70 4.37
N LYS A 271 1.26 -21.97 4.16
CA LYS A 271 2.52 -22.31 3.50
C LYS A 271 2.60 -21.79 2.07
N ASP A 272 1.52 -21.91 1.30
CA ASP A 272 1.46 -21.45 -0.09
C ASP A 272 1.39 -19.94 -0.18
N LEU A 273 0.60 -19.31 0.69
CA LEU A 273 0.49 -17.85 0.78
C LEU A 273 1.82 -17.22 1.21
N LYS A 274 2.50 -17.81 2.21
CA LYS A 274 3.82 -17.34 2.66
C LYS A 274 4.87 -17.48 1.58
N ARG A 275 4.88 -18.60 0.84
CA ARG A 275 5.78 -18.80 -0.31
C ARG A 275 5.55 -17.74 -1.39
N LEU A 276 4.29 -17.46 -1.72
CA LEU A 276 3.94 -16.42 -2.70
C LEU A 276 4.36 -15.03 -2.20
N TYR A 277 4.11 -14.72 -0.93
CA TYR A 277 4.57 -13.49 -0.29
C TYR A 277 6.09 -13.33 -0.37
N ASP A 278 6.85 -14.36 0.00
CA ASP A 278 8.32 -14.32 -0.02
C ASP A 278 8.86 -14.13 -1.44
N CYS A 279 8.26 -14.79 -2.44
CA CYS A 279 8.61 -14.61 -3.84
C CYS A 279 8.40 -13.16 -4.30
N VAL A 280 7.24 -12.57 -3.99
CA VAL A 280 6.91 -11.18 -4.36
C VAL A 280 7.81 -10.20 -3.61
N MET A 281 8.04 -10.38 -2.32
CA MET A 281 8.92 -9.50 -1.56
C MET A 281 10.37 -9.58 -2.04
N GLN A 282 10.87 -10.77 -2.37
CA GLN A 282 12.19 -10.95 -2.98
C GLN A 282 12.30 -10.20 -4.31
N HIS A 283 11.23 -10.18 -5.13
CA HIS A 283 11.19 -9.33 -6.31
C HIS A 283 11.26 -7.85 -5.93
N LEU A 284 10.43 -7.37 -5.01
CA LEU A 284 10.38 -5.96 -4.61
C LEU A 284 11.68 -5.43 -3.95
N GLU A 285 12.52 -6.31 -3.41
CA GLU A 285 13.87 -5.96 -2.93
C GLU A 285 14.86 -5.64 -4.06
N ASN A 286 14.59 -6.07 -5.30
CA ASN A 286 15.42 -5.73 -6.46
C ASN A 286 15.01 -4.36 -7.03
N GLU A 287 15.86 -3.35 -6.86
CA GLU A 287 15.55 -1.96 -7.21
C GLU A 287 15.36 -1.71 -8.71
N GLU A 288 15.99 -2.48 -9.60
CA GLU A 288 15.99 -2.15 -11.03
C GLU A 288 14.74 -2.66 -11.76
N TYR A 289 14.42 -3.95 -11.59
CA TYR A 289 13.31 -4.62 -12.31
C TYR A 289 12.35 -5.37 -11.37
N GLY A 290 12.55 -5.23 -10.06
CA GLY A 290 11.80 -5.98 -9.06
C GLY A 290 10.29 -5.82 -9.15
N ILE A 291 9.83 -4.59 -9.28
CA ILE A 291 8.40 -4.28 -9.38
C ILE A 291 7.79 -4.90 -10.62
N TYR A 292 8.49 -4.90 -11.76
CA TYR A 292 8.03 -5.54 -12.99
C TYR A 292 7.80 -7.04 -12.76
N PHE A 293 8.75 -7.73 -12.13
CA PHE A 293 8.61 -9.16 -11.84
C PHE A 293 7.54 -9.45 -10.80
N ALA A 294 7.38 -8.60 -9.77
CA ALA A 294 6.30 -8.71 -8.80
C ALA A 294 4.91 -8.57 -9.46
N VAL A 295 4.75 -7.58 -10.34
CA VAL A 295 3.51 -7.38 -11.12
C VAL A 295 3.28 -8.55 -12.08
N GLN A 296 4.33 -9.08 -12.71
CA GLN A 296 4.25 -10.25 -13.58
C GLN A 296 3.80 -11.50 -12.81
N GLU A 297 4.34 -11.73 -11.61
CA GLU A 297 4.00 -12.88 -10.77
C GLU A 297 2.51 -12.88 -10.36
N ILE A 298 1.96 -11.71 -10.04
CA ILE A 298 0.58 -11.58 -9.56
C ILE A 298 -0.42 -11.47 -10.72
N PHE A 299 -0.10 -10.67 -11.74
CA PHE A 299 -1.06 -10.27 -12.79
C PHE A 299 -0.74 -10.83 -14.18
N GLY A 300 0.43 -11.44 -14.36
CA GLY A 300 0.91 -11.94 -15.64
C GLY A 300 1.70 -10.91 -16.44
N GLU A 301 2.46 -11.42 -17.43
CA GLU A 301 3.41 -10.63 -18.22
C GLU A 301 2.76 -9.46 -18.98
N ALA A 302 1.58 -9.69 -19.56
CA ALA A 302 0.87 -8.66 -20.32
C ALA A 302 0.58 -7.42 -19.46
N MET A 303 0.22 -7.62 -18.18
CA MET A 303 -0.06 -6.51 -17.28
C MET A 303 1.22 -5.85 -16.77
N ALA A 304 2.29 -6.63 -16.54
CA ALA A 304 3.59 -6.07 -16.18
C ALA A 304 4.14 -5.11 -17.25
N LYS A 305 4.01 -5.48 -18.52
CA LYS A 305 4.36 -4.62 -19.67
C LYS A 305 3.55 -3.31 -19.67
N GLU A 306 2.24 -3.40 -19.52
CA GLU A 306 1.39 -2.20 -19.47
C GLU A 306 1.70 -1.29 -18.27
N VAL A 307 1.98 -1.87 -17.10
CA VAL A 307 2.37 -1.09 -15.91
C VAL A 307 3.73 -0.40 -16.12
N ALA A 308 4.65 -1.04 -16.85
CA ALA A 308 5.91 -0.43 -17.25
C ALA A 308 5.71 0.72 -18.26
N GLU A 309 4.84 0.54 -19.26
CA GLU A 309 4.47 1.57 -20.24
C GLU A 309 3.84 2.81 -19.56
N LYS A 310 3.12 2.63 -18.46
CA LYS A 310 2.59 3.72 -17.61
C LYS A 310 3.65 4.39 -16.75
N GLY A 311 4.90 3.92 -16.78
CA GLY A 311 6.01 4.47 -16.00
C GLY A 311 6.00 4.09 -14.53
N HIS A 312 5.25 3.06 -14.10
CA HIS A 312 5.30 2.62 -12.71
C HIS A 312 6.50 1.70 -12.42
N THR A 313 7.09 1.09 -13.44
CA THR A 313 8.26 0.21 -13.30
C THR A 313 9.12 0.23 -14.57
N LYS A 314 10.37 -0.22 -14.46
CA LYS A 314 11.23 -0.48 -15.62
C LYS A 314 11.02 -1.89 -16.14
N GLN A 315 10.98 -2.06 -17.46
CA GLN A 315 10.91 -3.38 -18.10
C GLN A 315 12.34 -3.86 -18.39
N PRO A 316 12.68 -5.14 -18.10
CA PRO A 316 13.98 -5.70 -18.47
C PRO A 316 14.12 -5.78 -20.01
N VAL A 317 15.28 -5.39 -20.52
CA VAL A 317 15.61 -5.55 -21.94
C VAL A 317 15.93 -7.03 -22.19
N ILE A 318 14.93 -7.78 -22.66
CA ILE A 318 15.10 -9.17 -23.08
C ILE A 318 15.81 -9.12 -24.43
N GLY A 319 17.12 -9.36 -24.43
CA GLY A 319 17.88 -9.52 -25.67
C GLY A 319 17.31 -10.67 -26.50
N PRO A 320 17.38 -10.61 -27.84
CA PRO A 320 16.72 -11.56 -28.75
C PRO A 320 17.13 -13.03 -28.58
N ASN A 321 18.17 -13.33 -27.77
CA ASN A 321 18.69 -14.68 -27.55
C ASN A 321 18.42 -15.27 -26.15
N SER A 322 17.57 -14.64 -25.32
CA SER A 322 17.34 -15.08 -23.93
C SER A 322 16.07 -15.91 -23.71
N SER A 323 15.38 -16.32 -24.77
CA SER A 323 14.20 -17.17 -24.70
C SER A 323 14.56 -18.66 -24.59
N THR A 324 15.18 -19.09 -23.49
CA THR A 324 15.30 -20.52 -23.17
C THR A 324 15.49 -20.73 -21.67
N ASN A 325 14.62 -21.56 -21.10
CA ASN A 325 14.63 -22.13 -19.74
C ASN A 325 14.00 -21.28 -18.62
N ARG A 326 12.66 -21.25 -18.59
CA ARG A 326 11.92 -21.39 -17.33
C ARG A 326 10.84 -22.46 -17.51
N ALA A 327 11.03 -23.57 -16.79
CA ALA A 327 10.05 -24.64 -16.58
C ALA A 327 9.31 -24.38 -15.26
#